data_AF-A0A2W4LXD5-F1
#
_entry.id   AF-A0A2W4LXD5-F1
#
_cell.length_a   1.000
_cell.length_b   1.000
_cell.length_c   1.000
_cell.angle_alpha   90.00
_cell.angle_beta   90.00
_cell.angle_gamma   90.00
#
_symmetry.space_group_name_H-M   'P 1'
#
loop_
_entity.id
_entity.type
_entity.pdbx_description
1 polymer ?
#
loop_
_entity_poly.entity_id
_entity_poly.type
_entity_poly.pdbx_seq_one_letter_code
_entity_poly.pdbx_strand_id
1 'polypeptide(L)'
;MRNGETNLTNKELVQAVVELTGLTPMLGPGTVRRALRDSGVDPAKATEEDMLRALPRLFARLTAFQTEAVALANTERIESFLRSRLG
;
A
#
# COMPACT_ATOMS: atom_id res chain seq x y z
N MET A 1 -22.19 19.96 -6.25
CA MET A 1 -22.16 18.52 -6.52
C MET A 1 -20.85 17.98 -5.94
N ARG A 2 -20.88 17.37 -4.76
CA ARG A 2 -19.71 16.67 -4.19
C ARG A 2 -19.68 15.29 -4.86
N ASN A 3 -18.69 15.05 -5.72
CA ASN A 3 -18.53 13.78 -6.41
C ASN A 3 -18.25 12.68 -5.39
N GLY A 4 -18.91 11.53 -5.56
CA GLY A 4 -18.96 10.44 -4.59
C GLY A 4 -17.58 9.94 -4.17
N GLU A 5 -17.28 10.10 -2.89
CA GLU A 5 -16.18 9.40 -2.21
C GLU A 5 -16.50 7.91 -2.24
N THR A 6 -15.97 7.22 -3.24
CA THR A 6 -16.17 5.78 -3.35
C THR A 6 -15.28 5.13 -2.29
N ASN A 7 -15.90 4.58 -1.25
CA ASN A 7 -15.21 3.73 -0.31
C ASN A 7 -14.69 2.51 -1.07
N LEU A 8 -13.37 2.38 -1.17
CA LEU A 8 -12.74 1.21 -1.78
C LEU A 8 -13.04 0.01 -0.91
N THR A 9 -13.39 -1.11 -1.53
CA THR A 9 -13.34 -2.41 -0.86
C THR A 9 -11.89 -2.71 -0.44
N ASN A 10 -11.67 -3.58 0.55
CA ASN A 10 -10.32 -3.98 0.96
C ASN A 10 -9.49 -4.50 -0.22
N LYS A 11 -10.13 -5.19 -1.16
CA LYS A 11 -9.49 -5.69 -2.38
C LYS A 11 -9.01 -4.54 -3.28
N GLU A 12 -9.85 -3.53 -3.49
CA GLU A 12 -9.50 -2.35 -4.30
C GLU A 12 -8.45 -1.49 -3.60
N LEU A 13 -8.51 -1.36 -2.27
CA LEU A 13 -7.48 -0.68 -1.49
C LEU A 13 -6.12 -1.36 -1.65
N VAL A 14 -6.05 -2.68 -1.47
CA VAL A 14 -4.82 -3.46 -1.69
C VAL A 14 -4.32 -3.27 -3.12
N GLN A 15 -5.22 -3.31 -4.12
CA GLN A 15 -4.86 -3.15 -5.52
C GLN A 15 -4.28 -1.76 -5.82
N ALA A 16 -4.88 -0.69 -5.29
CA ALA A 16 -4.36 0.67 -5.43
C ALA A 16 -2.96 0.81 -4.82
N VAL A 17 -2.73 0.23 -3.64
CA VAL A 17 -1.40 0.20 -3.02
C VAL A 17 -0.40 -0.59 -3.86
N VAL A 18 -0.82 -1.71 -4.45
CA VAL A 18 0.02 -2.49 -5.38
C VAL A 18 0.48 -1.64 -6.57
N GLU A 19 -0.42 -0.89 -7.19
CA GLU A 19 -0.10 -0.03 -8.34
C GLU A 19 0.90 1.07 -7.97
N LEU A 20 0.76 1.65 -6.77
CA LEU A 20 1.66 2.68 -6.27
C LEU A 20 3.05 2.15 -5.87
N THR A 21 3.24 0.83 -5.75
CA THR A 21 4.56 0.26 -5.42
C THR A 21 5.58 0.36 -6.56
N GLY A 22 5.11 0.56 -7.80
CA GLY A 22 5.94 0.52 -9.01
C GLY A 22 6.45 -0.87 -9.40
N LEU A 23 6.03 -1.92 -8.69
CA LEU A 23 6.41 -3.30 -8.99
C LEU A 23 5.59 -3.88 -10.15
N THR A 24 6.13 -4.91 -10.80
CA THR A 24 5.41 -5.66 -11.82
C THR A 24 4.17 -6.36 -11.23
N PRO A 25 3.14 -6.65 -12.03
CA PRO A 25 1.94 -7.36 -11.57
C PRO A 25 2.22 -8.72 -10.91
N MET A 26 3.36 -9.35 -11.25
CA MET A 26 3.78 -10.62 -10.66
C MET A 26 4.32 -10.47 -9.24
N LEU A 27 4.97 -9.34 -8.91
CA LEU A 27 5.64 -9.12 -7.62
C LEU A 27 4.78 -8.30 -6.64
N GLY A 28 4.12 -7.25 -7.14
CA GLY A 28 3.40 -6.27 -6.31
C GLY A 28 2.40 -6.89 -5.31
N PRO A 29 1.43 -7.72 -5.75
CA PRO A 29 0.43 -8.28 -4.85
C PRO A 29 1.02 -9.12 -3.72
N GLY A 30 2.02 -9.95 -4.03
CA GLY A 30 2.68 -10.79 -3.05
C GLY A 30 3.52 -10.01 -2.04
N THR A 31 4.09 -8.87 -2.47
CA THR A 31 4.87 -7.97 -1.62
C THR A 31 3.98 -7.22 -0.64
N VAL A 32 2.90 -6.59 -1.11
CA VAL A 32 1.96 -5.85 -0.25
C VAL A 32 1.29 -6.76 0.77
N ARG A 33 0.78 -7.93 0.34
CA ARG A 33 0.14 -8.90 1.26
C ARG A 33 1.09 -9.42 2.33
N ARG A 34 2.38 -9.59 2.01
CA ARG A 34 3.37 -10.01 3.00
C ARG A 34 3.70 -8.89 3.99
N ALA A 35 3.85 -7.64 3.53
CA ALA A 35 4.05 -6.50 4.42
C ALA A 35 2.90 -6.36 5.45
N LEU A 36 1.65 -6.51 5.01
CA LEU A 36 0.48 -6.51 5.90
C LEU A 36 0.53 -7.65 6.92
N ARG A 37 0.83 -8.88 6.49
CA ARG A 37 0.94 -10.03 7.39
C ARG A 37 2.07 -9.88 8.40
N ASP A 38 3.21 -9.32 8.00
CA ASP A 38 4.33 -9.02 8.91
C ASP A 38 3.96 -7.98 9.96
N SER A 39 2.96 -7.14 9.67
CA SER A 39 2.37 -6.18 10.60
C SER A 39 1.16 -6.74 11.38
N GLY A 40 0.88 -8.04 11.27
CA GLY A 40 -0.24 -8.69 11.97
C GLY A 40 -1.62 -8.39 11.37
N VAL A 41 -1.68 -7.89 10.14
CA VAL A 41 -2.93 -7.53 9.44
C VAL A 41 -3.31 -8.62 8.44
N ASP A 42 -4.59 -9.02 8.44
CA ASP A 42 -5.17 -9.83 7.37
C ASP A 42 -5.37 -8.97 6.11
N PRO A 43 -4.68 -9.25 4.99
CA PRO A 43 -4.83 -8.46 3.77
C PRO A 43 -6.25 -8.42 3.20
N ALA A 44 -7.11 -9.41 3.53
CA ALA A 44 -8.50 -9.41 3.09
C ALA A 44 -9.38 -8.40 3.86
N LYS A 45 -8.89 -7.90 5.00
CA LYS A 45 -9.60 -7.00 5.92
C LYS A 45 -8.84 -5.70 6.20
N ALA A 46 -7.73 -5.48 5.49
CA ALA A 46 -6.86 -4.34 5.70
C ALA A 46 -7.60 -3.02 5.45
N THR A 47 -7.51 -2.09 6.39
CA THR A 47 -7.97 -0.70 6.28
C THR A 47 -6.84 0.22 5.82
N GLU A 48 -7.15 1.50 5.55
CA GLU A 48 -6.17 2.53 5.27
C GLU A 48 -5.16 2.69 6.42
N GLU A 49 -5.62 2.64 7.67
CA GLU A 49 -4.76 2.71 8.86
C GLU A 49 -3.84 1.49 8.96
N ASP A 50 -4.34 0.29 8.63
CA ASP A 50 -3.53 -0.91 8.60
C ASP A 50 -2.41 -0.84 7.56
N MET A 51 -2.72 -0.30 6.38
CA MET A 51 -1.75 -0.06 5.31
C MET A 51 -0.67 0.94 5.74
N LEU A 52 -1.07 2.03 6.41
CA LEU A 52 -0.13 3.00 6.97
C LEU A 52 0.81 2.33 7.99
N ARG A 53 0.28 1.50 8.89
CA ARG A 53 1.10 0.74 9.85
C ARG A 53 2.03 -0.28 9.17
N ALA A 54 1.68 -0.77 7.98
CA ALA A 54 2.50 -1.67 7.20
C ALA A 54 3.56 -0.98 6.33
N LEU A 55 3.53 0.35 6.17
CA LEU A 55 4.47 1.08 5.31
C LEU A 55 5.95 0.81 5.60
N PRO A 56 6.44 0.78 6.86
CA PRO A 56 7.85 0.47 7.11
C PRO A 56 8.25 -0.94 6.64
N ARG A 57 7.34 -1.91 6.76
CA ARG A 57 7.56 -3.28 6.27
C ARG A 57 7.51 -3.33 4.75
N LEU A 58 6.61 -2.56 4.15
CA LEU A 58 6.52 -2.46 2.70
C LEU A 58 7.79 -1.82 2.12
N PHE A 59 8.25 -0.70 2.68
CA PHE A 59 9.51 -0.04 2.30
C PHE A 59 10.69 -1.01 2.34
N ALA A 60 10.89 -1.73 3.45
CA ALA A 60 11.96 -2.71 3.59
C ALA A 60 11.91 -3.84 2.55
N ARG A 61 10.71 -4.18 2.05
CA ARG A 61 10.55 -5.17 0.98
C ARG A 61 10.79 -4.56 -0.39
N LEU A 62 10.41 -3.30 -0.59
CA LEU A 62 10.63 -2.59 -1.84
C LEU A 62 12.13 -2.41 -2.12
N THR A 63 12.95 -2.13 -1.10
CA THR A 63 14.40 -1.99 -1.26
C THR A 63 15.10 -3.27 -1.74
N ALA A 64 14.44 -4.42 -1.70
CA ALA A 64 14.95 -5.66 -2.31
C ALA A 64 14.78 -5.72 -3.84
N PHE A 65 13.94 -4.85 -4.41
CA PHE A 65 13.60 -4.86 -5.85
C PHE A 65 13.96 -3.56 -6.56
N GLN A 66 14.09 -2.46 -5.83
CA GLN A 66 14.41 -1.13 -6.37
C GLN A 66 15.36 -0.39 -5.45
N THR A 67 15.96 0.71 -5.95
CA THR A 67 16.85 1.54 -5.14
C THR A 67 16.10 2.15 -3.97
N GLU A 68 16.83 2.49 -2.90
CA GLU A 68 16.24 3.10 -1.71
C GLU A 68 15.48 4.39 -2.00
N ALA A 69 16.05 5.26 -2.86
CA ALA A 69 15.39 6.49 -3.29
C ALA A 69 14.05 6.24 -4.01
N VAL A 70 13.98 5.22 -4.87
CA VAL A 70 12.73 4.86 -5.56
C VAL A 70 11.74 4.24 -4.59
N ALA A 71 12.20 3.37 -3.68
CA ALA A 71 11.37 2.78 -2.65
C ALA A 71 10.75 3.84 -1.74
N LEU A 72 11.55 4.83 -1.34
CA LEU A 72 11.11 5.94 -0.50
C LEU A 72 10.03 6.77 -1.20
N ALA A 73 10.29 7.21 -2.44
CA ALA A 73 9.33 7.98 -3.23
C ALA A 73 8.01 7.22 -3.45
N ASN A 74 8.06 5.90 -3.66
CA ASN A 74 6.86 5.09 -3.80
C ASN A 74 6.11 4.98 -2.47
N THR A 75 6.80 4.78 -1.34
CA THR A 75 6.13 4.76 -0.02
C THR A 75 5.54 6.10 0.39
N GLU A 76 6.14 7.23 0.02
CA GLU A 76 5.59 8.57 0.24
C GLU A 76 4.30 8.79 -0.59
N ARG A 77 4.27 8.31 -1.84
CA ARG A 77 3.04 8.34 -2.66
C ARG A 77 1.93 7.49 -2.03
N ILE A 78 2.27 6.30 -1.54
CA ILE A 78 1.31 5.43 -0.85
C ILE A 78 0.80 6.12 0.42
N GLU A 79 1.69 6.70 1.23
CA GLU A 79 1.31 7.41 2.44
C GLU A 79 0.35 8.57 2.15
N SER A 80 0.68 9.41 1.15
CA SER A 80 -0.16 10.52 0.72
C SER A 80 -1.55 10.04 0.28
N PHE A 81 -1.60 8.98 -0.54
CA PHE A 81 -2.85 8.35 -0.98
C PHE A 81 -3.69 7.83 0.20
N LEU A 82 -3.07 7.17 1.19
CA LEU A 82 -3.78 6.63 2.34
C LEU A 82 -4.29 7.75 3.26
N ARG A 83 -3.47 8.78 3.50
CA ARG A 83 -3.85 9.92 4.36
C ARG A 83 -4.97 10.76 3.76
N SER A 84 -5.02 10.92 2.43
CA SER A 84 -6.11 11.65 1.77
C SER A 84 -7.47 10.97 1.91
N ARG A 85 -7.51 9.72 2.37
CA ARG A 85 -8.73 8.92 2.57
C ARG A 85 -9.17 8.83 4.03
N LEU A 86 -8.34 9.31 4.97
CA LEU A 86 -8.66 9.37 6.40
C LEU A 86 -9.18 10.76 6.83
N GLY A 87 -9.28 11.70 5.88
CA GLY A 87 -9.73 13.08 6.09
C GLY A 87 -11.18 13.31 5.70
#